data_AF-A0A7V1CVV9-F1
#
_entry.id   AF-A0A7V1CVV9-F1
#
_cell.length_a   1.000
_cell.length_b   1.000
_cell.length_c   1.000
_cell.angle_alpha   90.00
_cell.angle_beta   90.00
_cell.angle_gamma   90.00
#
_symmetry.space_group_name_H-M   'P 1'
#
loop_
_entity.id
_entity.type
_entity.pdbx_description
1 polymer ?
#
loop_
_entity_poly.entity_id
_entity_poly.type
_entity_poly.pdbx_seq_one_letter_code
_entity_poly.pdbx_strand_id
1 'polypeptide(L)'
;MNMKRTFSATKRRHLMACLLALITAVVMIPGMTTYLPFAMEEQILIPIMLFPFIWAGLFIYAYMAEKAWQPFVVMLVIILSHAGLSFMALSGVQG
;
A
#
# COMPACT_ATOMS: atom_id res chain seq x y z
N MET A 1 32.12 21.83 5.45
CA MET A 1 31.73 20.54 6.06
C MET A 1 30.83 19.80 5.10
N ASN A 2 31.27 18.67 4.53
CA ASN A 2 30.48 17.91 3.55
C ASN A 2 29.54 16.96 4.32
N MET A 3 28.27 17.32 4.45
CA MET A 3 27.26 16.51 5.13
C MET A 3 27.00 15.23 4.31
N LYS A 4 27.68 14.13 4.67
CA LYS A 4 27.32 12.81 4.13
C LYS A 4 25.89 12.49 4.59
N ARG A 5 24.93 12.52 3.66
CA ARG A 5 23.55 12.12 3.92
C ARG A 5 23.44 10.61 3.76
N THR A 6 22.95 9.93 4.80
CA THR A 6 22.66 8.48 4.78
C THR A 6 21.68 8.12 3.66
N PHE A 7 20.77 9.05 3.30
CA PHE A 7 19.78 8.84 2.25
C PHE A 7 19.86 9.89 1.15
N SER A 8 19.78 9.43 -0.10
CA SER A 8 19.42 10.27 -1.24
C SER A 8 17.92 10.57 -1.22
N ALA A 9 17.53 11.77 -1.67
CA ALA A 9 16.13 12.20 -1.81
C ALA A 9 15.27 12.08 -0.53
N THR A 10 15.81 12.48 0.63
CA THR A 10 15.15 12.38 1.95
C THR A 10 13.72 12.91 1.99
N LYS A 11 13.44 14.06 1.34
CA LYS A 11 12.08 14.64 1.27
C LYS A 11 11.10 13.69 0.58
N ARG A 12 11.50 13.11 -0.56
CA ARG A 12 10.67 12.15 -1.31
C ARG A 12 10.43 10.88 -0.49
N ARG A 13 11.46 10.40 0.22
CA ARG A 13 11.33 9.24 1.12
C ARG A 13 10.33 9.49 2.24
N HIS A 14 10.39 10.66 2.90
CA HIS A 14 9.40 11.02 3.92
C HIS A 14 7.99 11.14 3.36
N LEU A 15 7.83 11.78 2.20
CA LEU A 15 6.53 11.89 1.54
C LEU A 15 5.93 10.50 1.26
N MET A 16 6.74 9.60 0.71
CA MET A 16 6.32 8.23 0.43
C MET A 16 6.02 7.45 1.71
N ALA A 17 6.88 7.51 2.71
CA ALA A 17 6.73 6.77 3.95
C ALA A 17 5.51 7.24 4.76
N CYS A 18 5.31 8.55 4.88
CA CYS A 18 4.23 9.09 5.71
C CYS A 18 2.89 9.13 4.98
N LEU A 19 2.86 9.64 3.74
CA LEU A 19 1.61 9.84 3.02
C LEU A 19 1.28 8.68 2.10
N LEU A 20 2.19 8.30 1.21
CA LEU A 20 1.87 7.30 0.18
C LEU A 20 1.63 5.92 0.81
N ALA A 21 2.46 5.49 1.77
CA ALA A 21 2.26 4.22 2.47
C ALA A 21 0.95 4.18 3.25
N LEU A 22 0.56 5.30 3.88
CA LEU A 22 -0.73 5.41 4.57
C LEU A 22 -1.90 5.31 3.58
N ILE A 23 -1.86 6.07 2.49
CA ILE A 23 -2.89 6.02 1.44
C ILE A 23 -3.00 4.61 0.85
N THR A 24 -1.88 3.99 0.50
CA THR A 24 -1.84 2.63 -0.05
C THR A 24 -2.45 1.64 0.94
N ALA A 25 -2.02 1.65 2.20
CA ALA A 25 -2.57 0.75 3.22
C ALA A 25 -4.07 0.95 3.45
N VAL A 26 -4.54 2.21 3.45
CA VAL A 26 -5.97 2.54 3.57
C VAL A 26 -6.77 2.03 2.37
N VAL A 27 -6.27 2.21 1.14
CA VAL A 27 -6.94 1.73 -0.09
C VAL A 27 -7.04 0.20 -0.14
N MET A 28 -6.05 -0.50 0.42
CA MET A 28 -6.08 -1.96 0.47
C MET A 28 -7.25 -2.50 1.31
N ILE A 29 -7.71 -1.78 2.35
CA ILE A 29 -8.82 -2.23 3.21
C ILE A 29 -10.11 -2.43 2.41
N PRO A 30 -10.73 -1.40 1.79
CA PRO A 30 -11.93 -1.57 0.99
C PRO A 30 -11.69 -2.43 -0.25
N GLY A 31 -10.45 -2.47 -0.79
CA GLY A 31 -10.12 -3.41 -1.86
C GLY A 31 -10.31 -4.86 -1.41
N MET A 32 -9.63 -5.24 -0.33
CA MET A 32 -9.70 -6.59 0.23
C MET A 32 -11.12 -6.98 0.66
N THR A 33 -11.90 -6.06 1.22
CA THR A 33 -13.31 -6.32 1.58
C THR A 33 -14.19 -6.59 0.36
N THR A 34 -13.79 -6.12 -0.83
CA THR A 34 -14.62 -6.15 -2.05
C THR A 34 -14.41 -7.44 -2.84
N TYR A 35 -13.17 -7.89 -3.03
CA TYR A 35 -12.87 -8.98 -3.98
C TYR A 35 -12.29 -10.25 -3.35
N LEU A 36 -11.86 -10.22 -2.08
CA LEU A 36 -11.35 -11.43 -1.44
C LEU A 36 -12.51 -12.33 -0.99
N PRO A 37 -12.41 -13.66 -1.17
CA PRO A 37 -13.48 -14.59 -0.88
C PRO A 37 -13.54 -14.97 0.61
N PHE A 38 -13.68 -13.97 1.48
CA PHE A 38 -13.85 -14.17 2.92
C PHE A 38 -15.31 -14.38 3.31
N ALA A 39 -15.53 -15.08 4.44
CA ALA A 39 -16.83 -15.12 5.10
C ALA A 39 -17.26 -13.71 5.54
N MET A 40 -18.57 -13.44 5.68
CA MET A 40 -19.07 -12.09 5.98
C MET A 40 -18.44 -11.47 7.23
N GLU A 41 -18.26 -12.27 8.29
CA GLU A 41 -17.64 -11.86 9.54
C GLU A 41 -16.16 -11.48 9.39
N GLU A 42 -15.46 -12.08 8.42
CA GLU A 42 -14.03 -11.91 8.18
C GLU A 42 -13.72 -10.77 7.21
N GLN A 43 -14.68 -10.42 6.33
CA GLN A 43 -14.51 -9.40 5.28
C GLN A 43 -14.05 -8.05 5.82
N ILE A 44 -14.48 -7.67 7.02
CA ILE A 44 -14.08 -6.41 7.67
C ILE A 44 -12.91 -6.64 8.63
N LEU A 45 -12.99 -7.69 9.45
CA LEU A 45 -12.02 -7.93 10.52
C LEU A 45 -10.61 -8.18 9.99
N ILE A 46 -10.44 -9.07 9.01
CA ILE A 46 -9.12 -9.44 8.49
C ILE A 46 -8.42 -8.23 7.85
N PRO A 47 -9.03 -7.48 6.93
CA PRO A 47 -8.40 -6.30 6.34
C PRO A 47 -7.99 -5.22 7.35
N ILE A 48 -8.81 -5.00 8.39
CA ILE A 48 -8.49 -4.05 9.47
C ILE A 48 -7.30 -4.55 10.29
N MET A 49 -7.26 -5.84 10.65
CA MET A 49 -6.14 -6.40 11.39
C MET A 49 -4.82 -6.38 10.60
N LEU A 50 -4.89 -6.47 9.26
CA LEU A 50 -3.71 -6.41 8.39
C LEU A 50 -3.18 -4.99 8.19
N PHE A 51 -4.01 -3.96 8.35
CA PHE A 51 -3.64 -2.56 8.14
C PHE A 51 -2.31 -2.15 8.80
N PRO A 52 -2.07 -2.34 10.12
CA PRO A 52 -0.83 -1.90 10.75
C PRO A 52 0.41 -2.61 10.19
N PHE A 53 0.29 -3.88 9.80
CA PHE A 53 1.40 -4.64 9.22
C PHE A 53 1.73 -4.18 7.79
N ILE A 54 0.69 -3.97 6.98
CA ILE A 54 0.83 -3.45 5.61
C ILE A 54 1.47 -2.05 5.66
N TRP A 55 0.92 -1.16 6.48
CA TRP A 55 1.42 0.20 6.63
C TRP A 55 2.87 0.22 7.10
N ALA A 56 3.21 -0.52 8.17
CA ALA A 56 4.57 -0.58 8.69
C ALA A 56 5.56 -1.15 7.65
N GLY A 57 5.17 -2.20 6.94
CA GLY A 57 5.98 -2.78 5.86
C GLY A 57 6.28 -1.78 4.75
N LEU A 58 5.26 -1.07 4.27
CA LEU A 58 5.42 -0.04 3.23
C LEU A 58 6.22 1.17 3.73
N PHE A 59 6.00 1.60 4.98
CA PHE A 59 6.75 2.67 5.63
C PHE A 59 8.24 2.34 5.69
N ILE A 60 8.59 1.16 6.20
CA ILE A 60 9.97 0.69 6.31
C ILE A 60 10.59 0.55 4.91
N TYR A 61 9.86 -0.03 3.96
CA TYR A 61 10.32 -0.20 2.58
C TYR A 61 10.67 1.14 1.91
N ALA A 62 9.91 2.20 2.17
CA ALA A 62 10.20 3.54 1.64
C ALA A 62 11.60 4.08 2.04
N TYR A 63 12.12 3.65 3.20
CA TYR A 63 13.46 3.99 3.67
C TYR A 63 14.52 2.97 3.26
N MET A 64 14.19 1.67 3.19
CA MET A 64 15.14 0.62 2.86
C MET A 64 15.46 0.49 1.37
N ALA A 65 14.55 0.91 0.48
CA ALA A 65 14.75 0.76 -0.96
C ALA A 65 16.02 1.46 -1.44
N GLU A 66 16.81 0.77 -2.28
CA GLU A 66 18.06 1.28 -2.86
C GLU A 66 17.80 2.59 -3.63
N LYS A 67 16.80 2.56 -4.51
CA LYS A 67 16.40 3.71 -5.32
C LYS A 67 15.09 4.26 -4.80
N ALA A 68 15.08 5.56 -4.48
CA ALA A 68 13.89 6.21 -3.93
C ALA A 68 12.70 6.38 -4.90
N TRP A 69 12.71 5.76 -6.09
CA TRP A 69 11.53 5.63 -6.96
C TRP A 69 10.88 4.23 -6.87
N GLN A 70 11.60 3.22 -6.36
CA GLN A 70 11.08 1.86 -6.21
C GLN A 70 9.84 1.80 -5.30
N PRO A 71 9.81 2.48 -4.12
CA PRO A 71 8.61 2.47 -3.27
C PRO A 71 7.39 3.09 -3.95
N PHE A 72 7.61 4.15 -4.72
CA PHE A 72 6.55 4.82 -5.48
C PHE A 72 5.90 3.86 -6.48
N VAL A 73 6.71 3.15 -7.28
CA VAL A 73 6.20 2.21 -8.28
C VAL A 73 5.47 1.03 -7.64
N VAL A 74 6.01 0.46 -6.56
CA VAL A 74 5.34 -0.63 -5.83
C VAL A 74 3.98 -0.19 -5.30
N MET A 75 3.92 0.96 -4.62
CA MET A 75 2.67 1.46 -4.07
C MET A 75 1.64 1.83 -5.16
N LEU A 76 2.10 2.35 -6.29
CA LEU A 76 1.24 2.60 -7.45
C LEU A 76 0.66 1.31 -8.02
N VAL A 77 1.50 0.28 -8.20
CA VAL A 77 1.04 -1.05 -8.67
C VAL A 77 0.02 -1.63 -7.71
N ILE A 78 0.28 -1.60 -6.40
CA ILE A 78 -0.68 -2.08 -5.38
C ILE A 78 -2.02 -1.35 -5.52
N ILE A 79 -2.02 -0.02 -5.56
CA ILE A 79 -3.25 0.76 -5.69
C ILE A 79 -4.03 0.38 -6.96
N LEU A 80 -3.35 0.32 -8.11
CA LEU A 80 -3.97 -0.02 -9.38
C LEU A 80 -4.50 -1.46 -9.41
N SER A 81 -3.77 -2.41 -8.81
CA SER A 81 -4.22 -3.80 -8.67
C SER A 81 -5.48 -3.88 -7.81
N HIS A 82 -5.53 -3.23 -6.65
CA HIS A 82 -6.72 -3.22 -5.80
C HIS A 82 -7.90 -2.55 -6.51
N ALA A 83 -7.67 -1.43 -7.20
CA ALA A 83 -8.72 -0.77 -7.99
C ALA A 83 -9.26 -1.68 -9.11
N GLY A 84 -8.38 -2.34 -9.86
CA GLY A 84 -8.76 -3.26 -10.94
C GLY A 84 -9.52 -4.49 -10.42
N LEU A 85 -9.05 -5.10 -9.33
CA LEU A 85 -9.72 -6.25 -8.70
C LEU A 85 -11.10 -5.86 -8.16
N SER A 86 -11.22 -4.71 -7.48
CA SER A 86 -12.52 -4.19 -7.05
C SER A 86 -13.46 -3.92 -8.23
N PHE A 87 -12.95 -3.34 -9.31
CA PHE A 87 -13.76 -3.11 -10.52
C PHE A 87 -14.28 -4.42 -11.10
N MET A 88 -13.45 -5.46 -11.21
CA MET A 88 -13.87 -6.78 -11.72
C MET A 88 -14.93 -7.44 -10.83
N ALA A 89 -14.75 -7.38 -9.51
CA ALA A 89 -15.71 -7.91 -8.54
C ALA A 89 -17.06 -7.20 -8.62
N LEU A 90 -17.07 -5.86 -8.73
CA LEU A 90 -18.28 -5.05 -8.77
C LEU A 90 -18.99 -5.08 -10.13
N SER A 91 -18.28 -5.33 -11.23
CA SER A 91 -18.84 -5.40 -12.59
C SER A 91 -19.46 -6.76 -12.93
N GLY A 92 -19.43 -7.73 -12.00
CA GLY A 92 -20.03 -9.05 -12.22
C GLY A 92 -19.22 -9.97 -13.12
N VAL A 93 -17.94 -9.67 -13.40
CA VAL A 93 -17.03 -10.55 -14.16
C VAL A 93 -16.74 -11.86 -13.39
N GLN A 94 -17.06 -11.91 -12.10
CA GLN A 94 -16.95 -13.10 -11.24
C GLN A 94 -18.31 -13.75 -10.91
N GLY A 95 -19.39 -13.36 -11.59
CA GLY A 95 -20.74 -13.93 -11.44
C GLY A 95 -21.05 -15.03 -12.43
#